data_AF-A0A645J2G6-F1
#
_entry.id   AF-A0A645J2G6-F1
#
_cell.length_a   1.000
_cell.length_b   1.000
_cell.length_c   1.000
_cell.angle_alpha   90.00
_cell.angle_beta   90.00
_cell.angle_gamma   90.00
#
_symmetry.space_group_name_H-M   'P 1'
#
loop_
_entity.id
_entity.type
_entity.pdbx_description
1 polymer ?
#
loop_
_entity_poly.entity_id
_entity_poly.type
_entity_poly.pdbx_seq_one_letter_code
_entity_poly.pdbx_strand_id
1 'polypeptide(L)'
;MAAAAYPQSGAWQFDSKLQQQCTLAGGDDYELCFTAPAAWHDQVLAAGAASSTPVHCIGRIDAEPGLRVIDADGTLQQNRWKSFDHFGS
;
A
#
# COMPACT_ATOMS: atom_id res chain seq x y z
N MET A 1 -1.59 10.88 -19.48
CA MET A 1 -0.17 10.86 -19.09
C MET A 1 0.14 12.10 -18.28
N ALA A 2 0.27 11.95 -16.96
CA ALA A 2 0.98 12.87 -16.07
C ALA A 2 1.30 12.04 -14.82
N ALA A 3 2.45 11.36 -14.86
CA ALA A 3 3.02 10.77 -13.66
C ALA A 3 3.39 11.95 -12.75
N ALA A 4 2.84 11.99 -11.53
CA ALA A 4 3.41 12.84 -10.51
C ALA A 4 4.81 12.28 -10.21
N ALA A 5 5.82 12.83 -10.88
CA ALA A 5 7.20 12.56 -10.59
C ALA A 5 7.48 13.09 -9.18
N TYR A 6 7.54 12.20 -8.21
CA TYR A 6 8.19 12.52 -6.94
C TYR A 6 9.58 13.06 -7.27
N PRO A 7 9.97 14.26 -6.80
CA PRO A 7 11.33 14.73 -6.97
C PRO A 7 12.27 13.71 -6.29
N GLN A 8 13.09 13.03 -7.09
CA GLN A 8 14.23 12.26 -6.60
C GLN A 8 15.26 13.26 -6.04
N SER A 9 15.06 13.72 -4.81
CA SER A 9 16.11 14.41 -4.06
C SER A 9 17.16 13.38 -3.63
N GLY A 10 18.35 13.47 -4.23
CA GLY A 10 19.64 12.95 -3.75
C GLY A 10 19.64 11.63 -2.95
N ALA A 11 19.77 10.52 -3.66
CA ALA A 11 20.27 9.19 -3.23
C ALA A 11 20.23 8.83 -1.74
N TRP A 12 19.04 8.75 -1.15
CA TRP A 12 18.76 7.80 -0.09
C TRP A 12 18.24 6.52 -0.74
N GLN A 13 19.16 5.66 -1.17
CA GLN A 13 18.80 4.35 -1.71
C GLN A 13 18.60 3.39 -0.53
N PHE A 14 17.35 3.24 -0.12
CA PHE A 14 16.96 2.16 0.78
C PHE A 14 16.90 0.86 -0.02
N ASP A 15 17.35 -0.24 0.59
CA ASP A 15 17.11 -1.55 0.01
C ASP A 15 15.59 -1.80 -0.08
N SER A 16 15.18 -2.65 -1.03
CA SER A 16 13.77 -2.90 -1.30
C SER A 16 13.04 -3.52 -0.11
N LYS A 17 13.76 -4.24 0.77
CA LYS A 17 13.19 -4.87 1.96
C LYS A 17 12.84 -3.82 3.00
N LEU A 18 13.70 -2.83 3.21
CA LEU A 18 13.44 -1.70 4.10
C LEU A 18 12.29 -0.84 3.56
N GLN A 19 12.25 -0.58 2.25
CA GLN A 19 11.12 0.12 1.63
C GLN A 19 9.80 -0.62 1.89
N GLN A 20 9.76 -1.93 1.64
CA GLN A 20 8.58 -2.76 1.89
C GLN A 20 8.19 -2.78 3.37
N GLN A 21 9.16 -2.83 4.28
CA GLN A 21 8.90 -2.76 5.73
C GLN A 21 8.27 -1.42 6.12
N CYS A 22 8.79 -0.31 5.61
CA CYS A 22 8.19 1.01 5.85
C CYS A 22 6.78 1.09 5.28
N THR A 23 6.53 0.60 4.06
CA THR A 23 5.19 0.60 3.45
C THR A 23 4.19 -0.26 4.22
N LEU A 24 4.61 -1.40 4.78
CA LEU A 24 3.68 -2.33 5.44
C LEU A 24 3.53 -2.08 6.94
N ALA A 25 4.48 -1.41 7.59
CA ALA A 25 4.56 -1.34 9.05
C ALA A 25 5.08 0.00 9.61
N GLY A 26 5.36 0.99 8.76
CA GLY A 26 5.91 2.29 9.17
C GLY A 26 4.87 3.13 9.93
N GLY A 27 3.74 3.43 9.29
CA GLY A 27 2.73 4.34 9.83
C GLY A 27 2.98 5.81 9.45
N ASP A 28 2.19 6.72 10.04
CA ASP A 28 2.20 8.16 9.75
C ASP A 28 1.93 8.54 8.28
N ASP A 29 1.30 7.63 7.51
CA ASP A 29 0.96 7.87 6.10
C ASP A 29 -0.21 8.86 5.94
N TYR A 30 -1.15 8.87 6.90
CA TYR A 30 -2.41 9.64 6.83
C TYR A 30 -3.22 9.41 5.53
N GLU A 31 -3.05 8.24 4.91
CA GLU A 31 -3.74 7.82 3.68
C GLU A 31 -5.07 7.10 3.97
N LEU A 32 -5.96 7.11 2.98
CA LEU A 32 -7.21 6.35 3.05
C LEU A 32 -7.02 4.92 2.53
N CYS A 33 -7.22 3.93 3.41
CA CYS A 33 -7.33 2.53 3.03
C CYS A 33 -8.80 2.10 3.05
N PHE A 34 -9.34 1.70 1.89
CA PHE A 34 -10.76 1.35 1.74
C PHE A 34 -10.94 0.16 0.81
N THR A 35 -12.17 -0.35 0.76
CA THR A 35 -12.58 -1.43 -0.14
C THR A 35 -13.71 -0.96 -1.05
N ALA A 36 -13.77 -1.51 -2.26
CA ALA A 36 -14.84 -1.25 -3.21
C ALA A 36 -15.18 -2.53 -4.00
N PRO A 37 -16.43 -2.73 -4.43
CA PRO A 37 -16.78 -3.82 -5.33
C PRO A 37 -15.97 -3.77 -6.62
N ALA A 38 -15.52 -4.93 -7.13
CA ALA A 38 -14.72 -5.01 -8.34
C ALA A 38 -15.39 -4.37 -9.57
N ALA A 39 -16.73 -4.43 -9.64
CA ALA A 39 -17.52 -3.81 -10.70
C ALA A 39 -17.40 -2.27 -10.76
N TRP A 40 -16.91 -1.63 -9.70
CA TRP A 40 -16.75 -0.18 -9.61
C TRP A 40 -15.29 0.27 -9.72
N HIS A 41 -14.36 -0.64 -10.05
CA HIS A 41 -12.93 -0.34 -10.15
C HIS A 41 -12.64 0.91 -11.01
N ASP A 42 -13.19 0.96 -12.23
CA ASP A 42 -12.98 2.09 -13.14
C ASP A 42 -13.55 3.40 -12.60
N GLN A 43 -14.67 3.34 -11.87
CA GLN A 43 -15.28 4.52 -11.25
C GLN A 43 -14.43 5.04 -10.09
N VAL A 44 -13.82 4.15 -9.30
CA VAL A 44 -12.89 4.53 -8.22
C VAL A 44 -11.65 5.20 -8.79
N LEU A 45 -11.07 4.65 -9.87
CA LEU A 45 -9.93 5.27 -10.55
C LEU A 45 -10.29 6.65 -11.14
N ALA A 46 -11.47 6.76 -11.75
CA ALA A 46 -11.97 8.03 -12.27
C ALA A 46 -12.18 9.06 -11.16
N ALA A 47 -12.72 8.65 -10.00
CA ALA A 47 -12.90 9.52 -8.84
C ALA A 47 -11.56 10.03 -8.30
N GLY A 48 -10.56 9.16 -8.16
CA GLY A 48 -9.21 9.56 -7.74
C GLY A 48 -8.55 10.54 -8.71
N ALA A 49 -8.70 10.30 -10.01
CA ALA A 49 -8.25 11.25 -11.03
C ALA A 49 -8.97 12.61 -10.92
N ALA A 50 -10.30 12.60 -10.74
CA ALA A 50 -11.11 13.81 -10.62
C ALA A 50 -10.80 14.61 -9.35
N SER A 51 -10.50 13.94 -8.23
CA SER A 51 -10.14 14.59 -6.96
C SER A 51 -8.67 14.98 -6.88
N SER A 52 -7.86 14.64 -7.89
CA SER A 52 -6.39 14.75 -7.84
C SER A 52 -5.78 14.00 -6.64
N THR A 53 -6.39 12.87 -6.26
CA THR A 53 -5.91 11.98 -5.19
C THR A 53 -5.65 10.61 -5.81
N PRO A 54 -4.39 10.23 -6.06
CA PRO A 54 -4.06 8.94 -6.66
C PRO A 54 -4.62 7.78 -5.85
N VAL A 55 -5.28 6.83 -6.51
CA VAL A 55 -5.79 5.61 -5.89
C VAL A 55 -5.14 4.40 -6.54
N HIS A 56 -4.73 3.44 -5.72
CA HIS A 56 -4.13 2.19 -6.18
C HIS A 56 -4.87 0.99 -5.58
N CYS A 57 -5.24 0.03 -6.42
CA CYS A 57 -5.75 -1.24 -5.95
C CYS A 57 -4.57 -2.14 -5.54
N ILE A 58 -4.43 -2.39 -4.25
CA ILE A 58 -3.29 -3.12 -3.66
C ILE A 58 -3.62 -4.56 -3.25
N GLY A 59 -4.83 -5.04 -3.52
CA GLY A 59 -5.26 -6.37 -3.13
C GLY A 59 -6.74 -6.62 -3.36
N ARG A 60 -7.27 -7.66 -2.71
CA ARG A 60 -8.68 -8.04 -2.74
C ARG A 60 -9.12 -8.56 -1.38
N ILE A 61 -10.40 -8.38 -1.06
CA ILE A 61 -11.03 -9.04 0.06
C ILE A 61 -11.52 -10.42 -0.40
N ASP A 62 -11.22 -11.45 0.37
CA ASP A 62 -11.82 -12.77 0.22
C ASP A 62 -12.44 -13.22 1.54
N ALA A 63 -13.14 -14.36 1.50
CA ALA A 63 -13.88 -14.87 2.65
C ALA A 63 -12.98 -15.45 3.75
N GLU A 64 -11.70 -15.73 3.44
CA GLU A 64 -10.79 -16.36 4.38
C GLU A 64 -10.23 -15.31 5.35
N PRO A 65 -10.44 -15.45 6.67
CA PRO A 65 -9.92 -14.50 7.64
C PRO A 65 -8.38 -14.44 7.63
N GLY A 66 -7.84 -13.24 7.83
CA GLY A 66 -6.40 -12.99 7.94
C GLY A 66 -5.87 -12.08 6.84
N LEU A 67 -4.58 -11.75 6.93
CA LEU A 67 -3.86 -10.96 5.94
C LEU A 67 -2.80 -11.84 5.27
N ARG A 68 -2.84 -11.90 3.93
CA ARG A 68 -1.83 -12.57 3.11
C ARG A 68 -1.16 -11.52 2.23
N VAL A 69 0.14 -11.30 2.44
CA VAL A 69 0.96 -10.44 1.59
C VAL A 69 1.75 -11.34 0.64
N ILE A 70 1.57 -11.13 -0.66
CA ILE A 70 2.18 -11.93 -1.71
C ILE A 70 3.20 -11.06 -2.42
N ASP A 71 4.44 -11.51 -2.52
CA ASP A 71 5.49 -10.82 -3.25
C ASP A 71 5.27 -10.89 -4.76
N ALA A 72 6.05 -10.10 -5.50
CA ALA A 72 6.01 -10.06 -6.97
C ALA A 72 6.30 -11.42 -7.64
N ASP A 73 7.00 -12.32 -6.95
CA ASP A 73 7.29 -13.68 -7.42
C ASP A 73 6.18 -14.71 -7.06
N GLY A 74 5.12 -14.27 -6.39
CA GLY A 74 4.02 -15.13 -5.92
C GLY A 74 4.25 -15.77 -4.56
N THR A 75 5.38 -15.50 -3.90
CA THR A 75 5.71 -16.06 -2.58
C THR A 75 4.88 -15.39 -1.48
N LEU A 76 4.30 -16.20 -0.59
CA LEU A 76 3.63 -15.69 0.60
C LEU A 76 4.68 -15.20 1.61
N GLN A 77 4.58 -13.93 1.99
CA GLN A 77 5.44 -13.34 3.01
C GLN A 77 5.04 -13.84 4.40
N GLN A 78 6.01 -14.43 5.13
CA GLN A 78 5.80 -14.95 6.49
C GLN A 78 6.08 -13.92 7.60
N ASN A 79 6.42 -12.68 7.25
CA ASN A 79 6.84 -11.67 8.23
C ASN A 79 5.68 -11.29 9.17
N ARG A 80 5.96 -11.31 10.48
CA ARG A 80 5.16 -10.58 11.46
C ARG A 80 5.59 -9.13 11.45
N TRP A 81 4.80 -8.28 10.81
CA TRP A 81 4.99 -6.84 10.83
C TRP A 81 4.73 -6.33 12.26
N LYS A 82 5.76 -5.79 12.90
CA LYS A 82 5.61 -5.01 14.13
C LYS A 82 5.42 -3.56 13.72
N SER A 83 4.20 -3.07 13.88
CA SER A 83 3.89 -1.65 13.75
C SER A 83 3.92 -0.98 15.11
N PHE A 84 3.71 0.33 15.11
CA PHE A 84 3.57 1.12 16.31
C PHE A 84 2.55 0.54 17.31
N ASP A 85 2.96 0.47 18.58
CA ASP A 85 2.14 0.12 19.74
C ASP A 85 2.48 1.11 20.86
N HIS A 86 1.51 1.94 21.26
CA HIS A 86 1.68 2.97 22.28
C HIS A 86 2.19 2.43 23.63
N PHE A 87 1.91 1.16 23.94
CA PHE A 87 2.22 0.52 25.21
C PHE A 87 2.94 -0.81 25.00
N GLY A 88 3.53 -1.01 23.82
CA GLY A 88 4.15 -2.26 23.43
C GLY A 88 5.17 -2.73 24.46
N SER A 89 5.07 -4.01 24.81
CA SER A 89 5.99 -4.71 25.71
C SER A 89 7.28 -5.12 25.03
#